data_AF-A0A951TR78-F1
#
_entry.id   AF-A0A951TR78-F1
#
_cell.length_a   1.000
_cell.length_b   1.000
_cell.length_c   1.000
_cell.angle_alpha   90.00
_cell.angle_beta   90.00
_cell.angle_gamma   90.00
#
_symmetry.space_group_name_H-M   'P 1'
#
loop_
_entity.id
_entity.type
_entity.pdbx_description
1 polymer ?
#
loop_
_entity_poly.entity_id
_entity_poly.type
_entity_poly.pdbx_seq_one_letter_code
_entity_poly.pdbx_strand_id
1 'polypeptide(L)'
;MLRRHEVRQPRLRPSWIAASALTVLSAAVVAAVWLPPVPGRAGTAAVASTVAASDVVAPAPLVLSFPPPGAVAPSASPRPRVTSAPRPAQAAPTPVGGRRPAAPPDSRCSGNGWQQRRGAAALASLRRPADAQSFRVEFLPGRSDVLGLAYLQERRVEIFVRSCAELPDGLLRHALAHEIGHLVDASRMTTSLRSQWLSTRGIAAGTPWLGCNGCRDFRTPAGDFAEVYAQWQRGSAGNLSELAPAPAASALDQLAAQFF
;
A
#
# COMPACT_ATOMS: atom_id res chain seq x y z
N MET A 1 67.26 -5.08 14.31
CA MET A 1 67.58 -4.43 13.02
C MET A 1 66.29 -4.21 12.25
N LEU A 2 66.14 -3.00 11.69
CA LEU A 2 64.93 -2.46 11.06
C LEU A 2 64.56 -3.21 9.78
N ARG A 3 63.25 -3.22 9.45
CA ARG A 3 62.76 -2.82 8.12
C ARG A 3 61.28 -2.42 8.19
N ARG A 4 61.02 -1.12 8.02
CA ARG A 4 59.71 -0.54 7.73
C ARG A 4 59.36 -0.85 6.28
N HIS A 5 58.15 -1.32 6.01
CA HIS A 5 57.57 -1.29 4.66
C HIS A 5 56.50 -0.20 4.63
N GLU A 6 56.85 0.94 4.03
CA GLU A 6 55.89 1.93 3.53
C GLU A 6 55.16 1.34 2.31
N VAL A 7 53.82 1.34 2.34
CA VAL A 7 53.01 1.15 1.14
C VAL A 7 52.48 2.52 0.72
N ARG A 8 53.03 3.02 -0.39
CA ARG A 8 52.57 4.23 -1.10
C ARG A 8 51.15 4.01 -1.63
N GLN A 9 50.25 4.91 -1.24
CA GLN A 9 48.95 5.12 -1.86
C GLN A 9 49.11 5.66 -3.31
N PRO A 10 48.45 5.09 -4.32
CA PRO A 10 48.39 5.71 -5.63
C PRO A 10 47.42 6.90 -5.63
N ARG A 11 47.97 8.08 -5.95
CA ARG A 11 47.21 9.27 -6.35
C ARG A 11 46.66 9.04 -7.76
N LEU A 12 45.34 9.13 -7.94
CA LEU A 12 44.75 9.38 -9.25
C LEU A 12 44.22 10.82 -9.27
N ARG A 13 44.73 11.57 -10.26
CA ARG A 13 44.40 12.97 -10.56
C ARG A 13 43.11 13.06 -11.39
N PRO A 14 42.47 14.24 -11.42
CA PRO A 14 41.21 14.48 -12.10
C PRO A 14 41.44 14.88 -13.57
N SER A 15 40.56 14.41 -14.46
CA SER A 15 40.45 14.94 -15.82
C SER A 15 39.07 14.70 -16.42
N TRP A 16 38.29 15.78 -16.40
CA TRP A 16 37.36 16.31 -17.39
C TRP A 16 36.99 15.44 -18.61
N ILE A 17 35.68 15.19 -18.78
CA ILE A 17 35.03 15.23 -20.08
C ILE A 17 33.83 16.19 -19.97
N ALA A 18 33.86 17.20 -20.83
CA ALA A 18 32.83 18.20 -21.01
C ALA A 18 31.62 17.65 -21.79
N ALA A 19 30.48 18.30 -21.58
CA ALA A 19 29.38 18.52 -22.51
C ALA A 19 28.72 17.31 -23.21
N SER A 20 27.44 17.11 -22.91
CA SER A 20 26.38 17.24 -23.92
C SER A 20 25.03 17.35 -23.23
N ALA A 21 24.50 18.58 -23.21
CA ALA A 21 23.09 18.82 -23.00
C ALA A 21 22.33 18.30 -24.24
N LEU A 22 21.44 17.34 -24.08
CA LEU A 22 20.47 16.98 -25.09
C LEU A 22 19.11 17.54 -24.67
N THR A 23 18.87 18.78 -25.07
CA THR A 23 17.55 19.40 -25.08
C THR A 23 16.80 18.82 -26.28
N VAL A 24 15.83 17.94 -26.06
CA VAL A 24 14.89 17.53 -27.12
C VAL A 24 13.81 18.60 -27.20
N LEU A 25 14.02 19.60 -28.06
CA LEU A 25 12.96 20.47 -28.57
C LEU A 25 12.21 19.71 -29.66
N SER A 26 11.04 19.18 -29.34
CA SER A 26 10.07 18.75 -30.35
C SER A 26 9.35 19.99 -30.89
N ALA A 27 9.84 20.52 -32.03
CA ALA A 27 9.11 21.47 -32.83
C ALA A 27 7.98 20.74 -33.58
N ALA A 28 6.73 20.97 -33.19
CA ALA A 28 5.58 20.61 -34.00
C ALA A 28 5.49 21.59 -35.18
N VAL A 29 5.83 21.13 -36.38
CA VAL A 29 5.54 21.84 -37.62
C VAL A 29 4.05 21.68 -37.90
N VAL A 30 3.27 22.75 -37.65
CA VAL A 30 1.90 22.86 -38.15
C VAL A 30 1.99 23.31 -39.61
N ALA A 31 1.86 22.37 -40.53
CA ALA A 31 1.62 22.69 -41.93
C ALA A 31 0.19 23.25 -42.05
N ALA A 32 0.06 24.58 -42.12
CA ALA A 32 -1.19 25.23 -42.46
C ALA A 32 -1.46 25.05 -43.96
N VAL A 33 -2.26 24.03 -44.29
CA VAL A 33 -2.85 23.89 -45.62
C VAL A 33 -3.95 24.95 -45.75
N TRP A 34 -3.71 25.97 -46.57
CA TRP A 34 -4.72 26.95 -46.96
C TRP A 34 -5.65 26.32 -48.00
N LEU A 35 -6.89 26.04 -47.62
CA LEU A 35 -7.99 25.78 -48.54
C LEU A 35 -8.85 27.04 -48.65
N PRO A 36 -9.28 27.44 -49.86
CA PRO A 36 -10.19 28.57 -50.03
C PRO A 36 -11.58 28.26 -49.46
N PRO A 37 -12.30 29.26 -48.93
CA PRO A 37 -13.60 29.05 -48.30
C PRO A 37 -14.69 28.71 -49.33
N VAL A 38 -15.37 27.60 -49.09
CA VAL A 38 -16.65 27.26 -49.75
C VAL A 38 -17.78 27.96 -48.97
N PRO A 39 -18.60 28.82 -49.61
CA PRO A 39 -19.74 29.42 -48.91
C PRO A 39 -20.90 28.43 -48.87
N GLY A 40 -21.34 28.09 -47.65
CA GLY A 40 -22.70 27.58 -47.43
C GLY A 40 -22.80 26.24 -46.69
N ARG A 41 -22.86 26.30 -45.36
CA ARG A 41 -23.85 25.57 -44.57
C ARG A 41 -23.82 26.03 -43.11
N ALA A 42 -24.97 26.50 -42.62
CA ALA A 42 -25.25 26.63 -41.21
C ALA A 42 -25.22 25.23 -40.57
N GLY A 43 -24.46 25.06 -39.49
CA GLY A 43 -24.41 23.79 -38.77
C GLY A 43 -23.41 23.80 -37.62
N THR A 44 -23.95 23.93 -36.40
CA THR A 44 -23.38 23.54 -35.10
C THR A 44 -21.99 24.07 -34.71
N ALA A 45 -21.98 24.97 -33.73
CA ALA A 45 -20.78 25.41 -33.01
C ALA A 45 -20.01 24.21 -32.46
N ALA A 46 -18.77 24.02 -32.93
CA ALA A 46 -17.82 23.13 -32.31
C ALA A 46 -17.36 23.79 -30.99
N VAL A 47 -17.78 23.21 -29.86
CA VAL A 47 -17.24 23.54 -28.55
C VAL A 47 -15.81 23.00 -28.53
N ALA A 48 -14.82 23.88 -28.65
CA ALA A 48 -13.43 23.53 -28.42
C ALA A 48 -13.25 23.19 -26.94
N SER A 49 -13.27 21.89 -26.61
CA SER A 49 -12.81 21.41 -25.31
C SER A 49 -11.29 21.56 -25.25
N THR A 50 -10.83 22.66 -24.66
CA THR A 50 -9.46 22.77 -24.15
C THR A 50 -9.31 21.73 -23.04
N VAL A 51 -8.71 20.58 -23.38
CA VAL A 51 -8.19 19.65 -22.37
C VAL A 51 -7.01 20.36 -21.74
N ALA A 52 -7.25 20.99 -20.58
CA ALA A 52 -6.18 21.47 -19.74
C ALA A 52 -5.31 20.26 -19.41
N ALA A 53 -4.06 20.28 -19.87
CA ALA A 53 -3.04 19.40 -19.36
C ALA A 53 -2.90 19.71 -17.86
N SER A 54 -3.55 18.91 -17.02
CA SER A 54 -3.30 18.96 -15.59
C SER A 54 -1.85 18.59 -15.39
N ASP A 55 -1.07 19.56 -14.90
CA ASP A 55 0.28 19.34 -14.40
C ASP A 55 0.26 18.11 -13.48
N VAL A 56 0.93 17.04 -13.93
CA VAL A 56 1.16 15.85 -13.12
C VAL A 56 2.21 16.23 -12.09
N VAL A 57 1.78 16.90 -11.02
CA VAL A 57 2.58 17.03 -9.81
C VAL A 57 2.74 15.62 -9.25
N ALA A 58 3.99 15.16 -9.17
CA ALA A 58 4.30 13.85 -8.61
C ALA A 58 3.72 13.75 -7.18
N PRO A 59 2.83 12.78 -6.90
CA PRO A 59 2.38 12.59 -5.53
C PRO A 59 3.58 12.18 -4.67
N ALA A 60 3.68 12.79 -3.49
CA ALA A 60 4.60 12.33 -2.45
C ALA A 60 4.31 10.84 -2.12
N PRO A 61 5.30 10.08 -1.63
CA PRO A 61 5.05 8.72 -1.15
C PRO A 61 3.89 8.74 -0.15
N LEU A 62 2.91 7.85 -0.33
CA LEU A 62 1.81 7.70 0.60
C LEU A 62 2.36 7.14 1.91
N VAL A 63 2.34 7.95 2.98
CA VAL A 63 2.76 7.53 4.32
C VAL A 63 1.56 6.92 5.04
N LEU A 64 1.60 5.61 5.26
CA LEU A 64 0.50 4.84 5.83
C LEU A 64 0.65 4.65 7.35
N SER A 65 -0.07 5.44 8.13
CA SER A 65 -0.21 5.23 9.58
C SER A 65 -1.32 4.21 9.86
N PHE A 66 -0.95 3.03 10.35
CA PHE A 66 -1.92 2.03 10.82
C PHE A 66 -2.36 2.38 12.25
N PRO A 67 -3.66 2.31 12.60
CA PRO A 67 -4.06 2.39 13.99
C PRO A 67 -3.45 1.21 14.76
N PRO A 68 -2.99 1.43 16.01
CA PRO A 68 -2.50 0.34 16.85
C PRO A 68 -3.60 -0.73 17.03
N PRO A 69 -3.23 -2.02 17.08
CA PRO A 69 -4.20 -3.09 17.31
C PRO A 69 -4.87 -2.88 18.67
N GLY A 70 -6.19 -2.60 18.67
CA GLY A 70 -6.97 -2.45 19.91
C GLY A 70 -8.06 -1.38 19.88
N ALA A 71 -8.10 -0.49 18.88
CA ALA A 71 -9.17 0.50 18.77
C ALA A 71 -10.46 -0.08 18.16
N VAL A 72 -11.07 -1.04 18.85
CA VAL A 72 -12.50 -1.32 18.66
C VAL A 72 -13.25 -0.25 19.43
N ALA A 73 -13.94 0.66 18.73
CA ALA A 73 -14.89 1.55 19.37
C ALA A 73 -15.97 0.69 20.05
N PRO A 74 -16.26 0.89 21.36
CA PRO A 74 -17.27 0.09 22.03
C PRO A 74 -18.64 0.42 21.46
N SER A 75 -19.23 -0.55 20.77
CA SER A 75 -20.65 -0.54 20.42
C SER A 75 -21.46 -0.61 21.72
N ALA A 76 -22.16 0.47 22.05
CA ALA A 76 -23.03 0.55 23.21
C ALA A 76 -24.26 -0.36 22.98
N SER A 77 -24.30 -1.51 23.65
CA SER A 77 -25.54 -2.29 23.85
C SER A 77 -26.14 -2.00 25.22
N PRO A 78 -27.48 -2.05 25.37
CA PRO A 78 -28.15 -1.64 26.60
C PRO A 78 -27.96 -2.66 27.72
N ARG A 79 -27.82 -2.13 28.93
CA ARG A 79 -27.54 -2.82 30.19
C ARG A 79 -28.75 -3.63 30.68
N PRO A 80 -28.65 -4.95 30.92
CA PRO A 80 -29.65 -5.67 31.71
C PRO A 80 -29.43 -5.44 33.21
N ARG A 81 -30.55 -5.44 33.92
CA ARG A 81 -30.74 -5.20 35.36
C ARG A 81 -29.98 -6.23 36.22
N VAL A 82 -29.26 -5.74 37.24
CA VAL A 82 -28.54 -6.56 38.23
C VAL A 82 -29.54 -7.12 39.24
N THR A 83 -29.61 -8.44 39.37
CA THR A 83 -30.23 -9.13 40.51
C THR A 83 -29.12 -9.54 41.49
N SER A 84 -29.44 -9.46 42.78
CA SER A 84 -28.63 -9.53 43.98
C SER A 84 -27.64 -10.71 44.10
N ALA A 85 -26.49 -10.39 44.70
CA ALA A 85 -25.37 -11.28 45.01
C ALA A 85 -25.62 -12.22 46.20
N PRO A 86 -24.99 -13.41 46.24
CA PRO A 86 -24.70 -14.13 47.48
C PRO A 86 -23.22 -13.98 47.91
N ARG A 87 -23.09 -13.65 49.21
CA ARG A 87 -21.98 -13.77 50.18
C ARG A 87 -20.62 -14.36 49.70
N PRO A 88 -19.48 -13.70 49.98
CA PRO A 88 -18.15 -14.23 49.64
C PRO A 88 -17.74 -15.40 50.55
N ALA A 89 -17.40 -16.53 49.93
CA ALA A 89 -16.63 -17.60 50.56
C ALA A 89 -15.15 -17.23 50.57
N GLN A 90 -14.47 -17.49 51.69
CA GLN A 90 -13.05 -17.20 51.91
C GLN A 90 -12.17 -17.88 50.85
N ALA A 91 -11.29 -17.09 50.24
CA ALA A 91 -10.31 -17.56 49.27
C ALA A 91 -9.21 -18.36 49.97
N ALA A 92 -8.94 -19.56 49.47
CA ALA A 92 -7.73 -20.32 49.80
C ALA A 92 -6.48 -19.57 49.28
N PRO A 93 -5.32 -19.70 49.96
CA PRO A 93 -4.08 -19.05 49.52
C PRO A 93 -3.65 -19.57 48.15
N THR A 94 -3.50 -18.65 47.19
CA THR A 94 -2.94 -18.91 45.86
C THR A 94 -1.51 -19.41 46.02
N PRO A 95 -1.14 -20.57 45.43
CA PRO A 95 0.27 -20.96 45.39
C PRO A 95 1.04 -19.89 44.62
N VAL A 96 2.14 -19.41 45.23
CA VAL A 96 3.10 -18.48 44.62
C VAL A 96 3.59 -19.13 43.34
N GLY A 97 3.04 -18.68 42.21
CA GLY A 97 3.35 -19.24 40.90
C GLY A 97 4.82 -19.08 40.60
N GLY A 98 5.53 -20.22 40.50
CA GLY A 98 6.86 -20.26 39.92
C GLY A 98 6.85 -19.57 38.56
N ARG A 99 7.82 -18.70 38.31
CA ARG A 99 7.98 -17.98 37.05
C ARG A 99 8.04 -19.01 35.92
N ARG A 100 6.95 -19.13 35.16
CA ARG A 100 6.88 -19.99 33.97
C ARG A 100 8.10 -19.66 33.09
N PRO A 101 8.92 -20.65 32.71
CA PRO A 101 10.05 -20.42 31.82
C PRO A 101 9.56 -19.68 30.57
N ALA A 102 10.30 -18.64 30.16
CA ALA A 102 10.01 -17.92 28.92
C ALA A 102 9.97 -18.94 27.77
N ALA A 103 8.92 -18.87 26.95
CA ALA A 103 8.83 -19.74 25.79
C ALA A 103 10.09 -19.54 24.93
N PRO A 104 10.66 -20.62 24.36
CA PRO A 104 11.81 -20.49 23.47
C PRO A 104 11.46 -19.52 22.33
N PRO A 105 12.45 -18.73 21.87
CA PRO A 105 12.22 -17.72 20.83
C PRO A 105 11.66 -18.39 19.57
N ASP A 106 10.60 -17.79 19.01
CA ASP A 106 10.02 -18.26 17.76
C ASP A 106 11.10 -18.23 16.67
N SER A 107 11.46 -19.40 16.15
CA SER A 107 12.47 -19.57 15.10
C SER A 107 12.15 -18.76 13.83
N ARG A 108 10.87 -18.40 13.61
CA ARG A 108 10.43 -17.55 12.50
C ARG A 108 10.86 -16.10 12.66
N CYS A 109 11.10 -15.65 13.88
CA CYS A 109 11.45 -14.28 14.22
C CYS A 109 12.82 -14.16 14.92
N SER A 110 13.73 -15.08 14.63
CA SER A 110 15.08 -15.10 15.21
C SER A 110 16.15 -15.55 14.20
N GLY A 111 17.41 -15.22 14.50
CA GLY A 111 18.57 -15.47 13.64
C GLY A 111 18.71 -14.47 12.48
N ASN A 112 19.88 -14.44 11.83
CA ASN A 112 20.15 -13.49 10.75
C ASN A 112 19.16 -13.66 9.58
N GLY A 113 18.63 -12.55 9.05
CA GLY A 113 17.73 -12.54 7.90
C GLY A 113 16.31 -13.07 8.16
N TRP A 114 15.86 -13.11 9.42
CA TRP A 114 14.54 -13.64 9.76
C TRP A 114 13.40 -12.79 9.15
N GLN A 115 13.58 -11.47 9.03
CA GLN A 115 12.61 -10.58 8.39
C GLN A 115 12.38 -10.97 6.94
N GLN A 116 13.47 -11.21 6.19
CA GLN A 116 13.39 -11.61 4.79
C GLN A 116 12.70 -12.97 4.65
N ARG A 117 13.05 -13.96 5.49
CA ARG A 117 12.38 -15.27 5.46
C ARG A 117 10.89 -15.16 5.78
N ARG A 118 10.54 -14.42 6.82
CA ARG A 118 9.15 -14.26 7.26
C ARG A 118 8.32 -13.48 6.23
N GLY A 119 8.87 -12.39 5.70
CA GLY A 119 8.25 -11.61 4.65
C GLY A 119 8.06 -12.40 3.36
N ALA A 120 9.09 -13.13 2.92
CA ALA A 120 8.99 -13.99 1.73
C ALA A 120 7.96 -15.12 1.93
N ALA A 121 7.88 -15.71 3.12
CA ALA A 121 6.84 -16.69 3.44
C ALA A 121 5.44 -16.07 3.41
N ALA A 122 5.27 -14.83 3.91
CA ALA A 122 4.01 -14.10 3.80
C ALA A 122 3.64 -13.83 2.33
N LEU A 123 4.59 -13.39 1.50
CA LEU A 123 4.39 -13.17 0.07
C LEU A 123 3.98 -14.45 -0.65
N ALA A 124 4.72 -15.53 -0.44
CA ALA A 124 4.47 -16.83 -1.07
C ALA A 124 3.10 -17.42 -0.69
N SER A 125 2.52 -16.99 0.43
CA SER A 125 1.19 -17.44 0.88
C SER A 125 0.01 -16.67 0.29
N LEU A 126 0.26 -15.60 -0.46
CA LEU A 126 -0.80 -14.86 -1.17
C LEU A 126 -1.33 -15.69 -2.35
N ARG A 127 -2.57 -15.43 -2.78
CA ARG A 127 -3.23 -16.14 -3.88
C ARG A 127 -2.50 -15.96 -5.21
N ARG A 128 -2.02 -14.76 -5.53
CA ARG A 128 -1.20 -14.43 -6.70
C ARG A 128 0.11 -13.77 -6.26
N PRO A 129 1.11 -14.54 -5.80
CA PRO A 129 2.40 -13.97 -5.43
C PRO A 129 3.16 -13.42 -6.65
N ALA A 130 2.82 -13.90 -7.86
CA ALA A 130 3.41 -13.45 -9.11
C ALA A 130 3.12 -11.96 -9.41
N ASP A 131 2.04 -11.38 -8.88
CA ASP A 131 1.76 -9.94 -9.03
C ASP A 131 2.92 -9.10 -8.49
N ALA A 132 3.61 -9.58 -7.44
CA ALA A 132 4.77 -8.90 -6.86
C ALA A 132 6.04 -8.97 -7.73
N GLN A 133 6.12 -9.87 -8.73
CA GLN A 133 7.33 -10.03 -9.56
C GLN A 133 7.58 -8.83 -10.47
N SER A 134 6.54 -8.05 -10.77
CA SER A 134 6.64 -6.82 -11.57
C SER A 134 7.11 -5.61 -10.76
N PHE A 135 7.41 -5.82 -9.47
CA PHE A 135 7.74 -4.80 -8.48
C PHE A 135 8.93 -5.24 -7.63
N ARG A 136 9.62 -4.29 -7.02
CA ARG A 136 10.66 -4.58 -6.03
C ARG A 136 10.03 -4.66 -4.65
N VAL A 137 10.02 -5.83 -4.02
CA VAL A 137 9.53 -5.99 -2.64
C VAL A 137 10.72 -6.14 -1.69
N GLU A 138 10.84 -5.22 -0.73
CA GLU A 138 11.91 -5.21 0.26
C GLU A 138 11.35 -5.45 1.66
N PHE A 139 11.90 -6.44 2.35
CA PHE A 139 11.57 -6.73 3.75
C PHE A 139 12.62 -6.10 4.66
N LEU A 140 12.19 -5.12 5.44
CA LEU A 140 13.04 -4.28 6.28
C LEU A 140 12.79 -4.56 7.78
N PRO A 141 13.72 -4.17 8.67
CA PRO A 141 13.47 -4.19 10.11
C PRO A 141 12.21 -3.40 10.48
N GLY A 142 11.43 -3.91 11.43
CA GLY A 142 10.23 -3.25 11.93
C GLY A 142 10.45 -1.82 12.43
N ARG A 143 9.48 -0.94 12.17
CA ARG A 143 9.34 0.41 12.75
C ARG A 143 7.96 0.57 13.38
N SER A 144 7.79 1.52 14.30
CA SER A 144 6.58 1.64 15.14
C SER A 144 5.39 2.34 14.47
N ASP A 145 5.64 3.20 13.51
CA ASP A 145 4.67 4.12 12.90
C ASP A 145 3.97 3.55 11.66
N VAL A 146 4.66 2.77 10.84
CA VAL A 146 4.10 2.19 9.60
C VAL A 146 4.44 0.69 9.48
N LEU A 147 3.62 -0.06 8.74
CA LEU A 147 3.84 -1.49 8.44
C LEU A 147 4.32 -1.73 7.00
N GLY A 148 3.99 -0.82 6.09
CA GLY A 148 4.38 -0.87 4.70
C GLY A 148 4.36 0.51 4.05
N LEU A 149 5.06 0.64 2.93
CA LEU A 149 5.04 1.81 2.05
C LEU A 149 5.10 1.35 0.59
N ALA A 150 4.20 1.89 -0.24
CA ALA A 150 4.22 1.73 -1.68
C ALA A 150 4.81 2.98 -2.38
N TYR A 151 5.92 2.78 -3.07
CA TYR A 151 6.59 3.79 -3.89
C TYR A 151 6.19 3.60 -5.34
N LEU A 152 5.11 4.28 -5.75
CA LEU A 152 4.44 4.03 -7.03
C LEU A 152 5.35 4.24 -8.26
N GLN A 153 6.14 5.33 -8.24
CA GLN A 153 7.06 5.67 -9.34
C GLN A 153 8.25 4.72 -9.43
N GLU A 154 8.77 4.30 -8.28
CA GLU A 154 9.91 3.37 -8.18
C GLU A 154 9.48 1.91 -8.35
N ARG A 155 8.17 1.65 -8.47
CA ARG A 155 7.59 0.31 -8.54
C ARG A 155 8.10 -0.57 -7.41
N ARG A 156 8.13 -0.02 -6.19
CA ARG A 156 8.75 -0.62 -5.02
C ARG A 156 7.78 -0.65 -3.84
N VAL A 157 7.80 -1.74 -3.09
CA VAL A 157 7.11 -1.90 -1.80
C VAL A 157 8.16 -2.17 -0.73
N GLU A 158 8.10 -1.41 0.35
CA GLU A 158 8.84 -1.70 1.57
C GLU A 158 7.88 -2.25 2.63
N ILE A 159 8.21 -3.37 3.26
CA ILE A 159 7.46 -3.96 4.37
C ILE A 159 8.34 -4.01 5.61
N PHE A 160 7.85 -3.42 6.70
CA PHE A 160 8.56 -3.33 7.97
C PHE A 160 8.16 -4.52 8.86
N VAL A 161 8.95 -5.59 8.78
CA VAL A 161 8.65 -6.86 9.45
C VAL A 161 9.06 -6.78 10.93
N ARG A 162 8.06 -6.66 11.81
CA ARG A 162 8.24 -6.69 13.28
C ARG A 162 8.32 -8.11 13.81
N SER A 163 8.66 -8.26 15.09
CA SER A 163 8.76 -9.57 15.73
C SER A 163 7.41 -10.30 15.74
N CYS A 164 7.44 -11.61 16.02
CA CYS A 164 6.23 -12.45 16.05
C CYS A 164 5.27 -12.02 17.18
N ALA A 165 5.79 -11.42 18.25
CA ALA A 165 5.00 -10.89 19.35
C ALA A 165 4.29 -9.57 19.00
N GLU A 166 4.89 -8.75 18.14
CA GLU A 166 4.39 -7.40 17.83
C GLU A 166 3.52 -7.34 16.57
N LEU A 167 3.73 -8.27 15.64
CA LEU A 167 3.00 -8.31 14.38
C LEU A 167 2.58 -9.75 14.12
N PRO A 168 1.29 -10.09 14.21
CA PRO A 168 0.79 -11.41 13.80
C PRO A 168 0.93 -11.63 12.29
N ASP A 169 1.13 -12.88 11.85
CA ASP A 169 1.31 -13.20 10.41
C ASP A 169 0.10 -12.76 9.55
N GLY A 170 -1.11 -12.84 10.09
CA GLY A 170 -2.32 -12.38 9.39
C GLY A 170 -2.31 -10.88 9.07
N LEU A 171 -1.72 -10.07 9.94
CA LEU A 171 -1.56 -8.63 9.76
C LEU A 171 -0.35 -8.31 8.86
N LEU A 172 0.74 -9.08 8.95
CA LEU A 172 1.86 -8.97 7.99
C LEU A 172 1.39 -9.24 6.55
N ARG A 173 0.62 -10.31 6.34
CA ARG A 173 0.02 -10.61 5.03
C ARG A 173 -0.92 -9.52 4.56
N HIS A 174 -1.68 -8.93 5.49
CA HIS A 174 -2.60 -7.83 5.17
C HIS A 174 -1.84 -6.62 4.66
N ALA A 175 -0.87 -6.11 5.43
CA ALA A 175 -0.06 -4.96 5.04
C ALA A 175 0.66 -5.22 3.71
N LEU A 176 1.30 -6.39 3.56
CA LEU A 176 1.97 -6.74 2.31
C LEU A 176 1.01 -6.74 1.10
N ALA A 177 -0.15 -7.39 1.22
CA ALA A 177 -1.10 -7.45 0.12
C ALA A 177 -1.71 -6.08 -0.18
N HIS A 178 -1.92 -5.24 0.84
CA HIS A 178 -2.38 -3.87 0.71
C HIS A 178 -1.39 -3.03 -0.11
N GLU A 179 -0.10 -3.03 0.25
CA GLU A 179 0.92 -2.28 -0.50
C GLU A 179 1.05 -2.75 -1.96
N ILE A 180 0.95 -4.06 -2.19
CA ILE A 180 0.91 -4.60 -3.57
C ILE A 180 -0.34 -4.09 -4.30
N GLY A 181 -1.48 -4.00 -3.62
CA GLY A 181 -2.72 -3.46 -4.16
C GLY A 181 -2.56 -2.04 -4.71
N HIS A 182 -1.84 -1.16 -4.01
CA HIS A 182 -1.50 0.18 -4.51
C HIS A 182 -0.67 0.14 -5.79
N LEU A 183 0.31 -0.77 -5.90
CA LEU A 183 1.07 -0.93 -7.14
C LEU A 183 0.26 -1.56 -8.29
N VAL A 184 -0.70 -2.45 -7.97
CA VAL A 184 -1.65 -2.97 -8.96
C VAL A 184 -2.57 -1.86 -9.46
N ASP A 185 -3.11 -1.01 -8.57
CA ASP A 185 -3.86 0.19 -8.96
C ASP A 185 -3.03 1.06 -9.90
N ALA A 186 -1.83 1.45 -9.46
CA ALA A 186 -0.96 2.34 -10.24
C ALA A 186 -0.54 1.76 -11.61
N SER A 187 -0.49 0.43 -11.76
CA SER A 187 -0.06 -0.22 -13.00
C SER A 187 -1.18 -0.63 -13.95
N ARG A 188 -2.41 -0.83 -13.45
CA ARG A 188 -3.53 -1.36 -14.25
C ARG A 188 -4.71 -0.40 -14.36
N MET A 189 -5.00 0.38 -13.31
CA MET A 189 -6.25 1.14 -13.24
C MET A 189 -6.17 2.43 -14.05
N THR A 190 -7.05 2.54 -15.04
CA THR A 190 -7.29 3.76 -15.80
C THR A 190 -8.38 4.61 -15.15
N THR A 191 -8.57 5.86 -15.58
CA THR A 191 -9.70 6.70 -15.13
C THR A 191 -11.06 6.03 -15.33
N SER A 192 -11.24 5.29 -16.44
CA SER A 192 -12.48 4.56 -16.70
C SER A 192 -12.67 3.40 -15.71
N LEU A 193 -11.62 2.60 -15.45
CA LEU A 193 -11.69 1.52 -14.48
C LEU A 193 -11.91 2.04 -13.06
N ARG A 194 -11.30 3.17 -12.69
CA ARG A 194 -11.54 3.83 -11.40
C ARG A 194 -12.97 4.31 -11.25
N SER A 195 -13.56 4.89 -12.30
CA SER A 195 -14.98 5.27 -12.29
C SER A 195 -15.91 4.06 -12.16
N GLN A 196 -15.60 2.96 -12.84
CA GLN A 196 -16.31 1.69 -12.69
C GLN A 196 -16.18 1.16 -11.26
N TRP A 197 -14.98 1.18 -10.67
CA TRP A 197 -14.74 0.77 -9.28
C TRP A 197 -15.63 1.55 -8.32
N LEU A 198 -15.65 2.88 -8.43
CA LEU A 198 -16.51 3.74 -7.59
C LEU A 198 -17.99 3.32 -7.72
N SER A 199 -18.48 3.14 -8.95
CA SER A 199 -19.86 2.72 -9.19
C SER A 199 -20.16 1.33 -8.61
N THR A 200 -19.30 0.35 -8.84
CA THR A 200 -19.46 -1.03 -8.34
C THR A 200 -19.42 -1.09 -6.82
N ARG A 201 -18.60 -0.25 -6.18
CA ARG A 201 -18.46 -0.19 -4.72
C ARG A 201 -19.52 0.71 -4.05
N GLY A 202 -20.34 1.42 -4.83
CA GLY A 202 -21.32 2.38 -4.30
C GLY A 202 -20.69 3.65 -3.71
N ILE A 203 -19.49 4.01 -4.17
CA ILE A 203 -18.77 5.23 -3.78
C ILE A 203 -19.18 6.36 -4.74
N ALA A 204 -19.35 7.58 -4.22
CA ALA A 204 -19.76 8.73 -5.03
C ALA A 204 -18.79 8.98 -6.20
N ALA A 205 -19.31 9.18 -7.41
CA ALA A 205 -18.52 9.29 -8.65
C ALA A 205 -17.52 10.47 -8.67
N GLY A 206 -17.74 11.49 -7.85
CA GLY A 206 -16.85 12.64 -7.71
C GLY A 206 -15.80 12.52 -6.61
N THR A 207 -15.73 11.40 -5.89
CA THR A 207 -14.74 11.22 -4.82
C THR A 207 -13.33 11.17 -5.40
N PRO A 208 -12.39 12.05 -4.97
CA PRO A 208 -11.02 12.05 -5.48
C PRO A 208 -10.31 10.72 -5.20
N TRP A 209 -9.68 10.13 -6.22
CA TRP A 209 -9.11 8.77 -6.13
C TRP A 209 -8.06 8.60 -5.02
N LEU A 210 -7.08 9.51 -4.99
CA LEU A 210 -6.01 9.54 -3.98
C LEU A 210 -6.41 10.32 -2.72
N GLY A 211 -7.63 10.88 -2.67
CA GLY A 211 -8.06 11.75 -1.58
C GLY A 211 -7.26 13.05 -1.48
N CYS A 212 -6.77 13.34 -0.26
CA CYS A 212 -6.04 14.56 0.09
C CYS A 212 -4.64 14.25 0.64
N ASN A 213 -3.76 15.25 0.69
CA ASN A 213 -2.45 15.10 1.34
C ASN A 213 -2.64 14.81 2.84
N GLY A 214 -2.15 13.66 3.32
CA GLY A 214 -2.31 13.21 4.70
C GLY A 214 -3.68 12.62 5.04
N CYS A 215 -4.55 12.40 4.05
CA CYS A 215 -5.77 11.64 4.27
C CYS A 215 -5.43 10.21 4.73
N ARG A 216 -6.24 9.66 5.64
CA ARG A 216 -6.14 8.24 6.01
C ARG A 216 -6.46 7.41 4.77
N ASP A 217 -5.56 6.50 4.43
CA ASP A 217 -5.66 5.73 3.19
C ASP A 217 -6.98 4.95 3.08
N PHE A 218 -7.43 4.34 4.18
CA PHE A 218 -8.71 3.63 4.28
C PHE A 218 -9.95 4.49 3.99
N ARG A 219 -9.81 5.82 3.88
CA ARG A 219 -10.87 6.77 3.53
C ARG A 219 -10.73 7.30 2.10
N THR A 220 -9.92 6.66 1.27
CA THR A 220 -9.71 7.02 -0.13
C THR A 220 -10.13 5.88 -1.05
N PRO A 221 -10.60 6.16 -2.28
CA PRO A 221 -10.89 5.12 -3.27
C PRO A 221 -9.68 4.23 -3.59
N ALA A 222 -8.47 4.80 -3.66
CA ALA A 222 -7.23 4.03 -3.83
C ALA A 222 -7.01 3.04 -2.67
N GLY A 223 -7.21 3.49 -1.43
CA GLY A 223 -7.14 2.63 -0.25
C GLY A 223 -8.26 1.59 -0.21
N ASP A 224 -9.49 1.92 -0.60
CA ASP A 224 -10.57 0.91 -0.75
C ASP A 224 -10.18 -0.18 -1.76
N PHE A 225 -9.60 0.22 -2.90
CA PHE A 225 -9.07 -0.73 -3.88
C PHE A 225 -8.00 -1.64 -3.28
N ALA A 226 -6.98 -1.05 -2.62
CA ALA A 226 -5.89 -1.80 -1.99
C ALA A 226 -6.40 -2.75 -0.91
N GLU A 227 -7.39 -2.33 -0.12
CA GLU A 227 -8.03 -3.14 0.92
C GLU A 227 -8.80 -4.33 0.35
N VAL A 228 -9.59 -4.12 -0.70
CA VAL A 228 -10.34 -5.22 -1.34
C VAL A 228 -9.40 -6.18 -2.07
N TYR A 229 -8.34 -5.66 -2.71
CA TYR A 229 -7.28 -6.49 -3.27
C TYR A 229 -6.59 -7.34 -2.19
N ALA A 230 -6.25 -6.73 -1.05
CA ALA A 230 -5.65 -7.43 0.10
C ALA A 230 -6.59 -8.48 0.73
N GLN A 231 -7.89 -8.21 0.73
CA GLN A 231 -8.91 -9.17 1.15
C GLN A 231 -8.91 -10.40 0.24
N TRP A 232 -8.95 -10.18 -1.08
CA TRP A 232 -8.96 -11.24 -2.08
C TRP A 232 -7.67 -12.08 -2.09
N GLN A 233 -6.51 -11.42 -2.05
CA GLN A 233 -5.19 -12.07 -2.03
C GLN A 233 -5.01 -13.02 -0.83
N ARG A 234 -5.59 -12.67 0.32
CA ARG A 234 -5.49 -13.47 1.55
C ARG A 234 -6.60 -14.51 1.70
N GLY A 235 -7.63 -14.48 0.86
CA GLY A 235 -8.85 -15.27 1.07
C GLY A 235 -9.52 -14.96 2.42
N SER A 236 -9.44 -13.71 2.88
CA SER A 236 -9.97 -13.29 4.18
C SER A 236 -11.33 -12.61 4.04
N ALA A 237 -12.15 -12.65 5.09
CA ALA A 237 -13.40 -11.88 5.14
C ALA A 237 -13.20 -10.41 5.55
N GLY A 238 -12.05 -10.06 6.14
CA GLY A 238 -11.81 -8.74 6.70
C GLY A 238 -11.06 -7.79 5.75
N ASN A 239 -11.54 -6.55 5.69
CA ASN A 239 -10.82 -5.38 5.18
C ASN A 239 -11.06 -4.18 6.10
N LEU A 240 -10.25 -3.13 5.95
CA LEU A 240 -10.25 -1.92 6.77
C LEU A 240 -10.82 -0.71 6.04
N SER A 241 -11.39 -0.87 4.84
CA SER A 241 -11.97 0.24 4.08
C SER A 241 -13.09 0.90 4.87
N GLU A 242 -13.08 2.23 4.91
CA GLU A 242 -14.09 3.07 5.57
C GLU A 242 -15.09 3.67 4.54
N LEU A 243 -14.93 3.37 3.25
CA LEU A 243 -15.77 3.92 2.18
C LEU A 243 -16.97 3.05 1.82
N ALA A 244 -16.82 1.73 1.89
CA ALA A 244 -17.88 0.79 1.56
C ALA A 244 -17.70 -0.52 2.34
N PRO A 245 -18.78 -1.26 2.64
CA PRO A 245 -18.69 -2.54 3.33
C PRO A 245 -17.76 -3.53 2.63
N ALA A 246 -17.18 -4.44 3.41
CA ALA A 246 -16.36 -5.49 2.86
C ALA A 246 -17.15 -6.38 1.88
N PRO A 247 -16.66 -6.60 0.65
CA PRO A 247 -17.32 -7.51 -0.27
C PRO A 247 -17.42 -8.91 0.29
N ALA A 248 -18.54 -9.58 0.04
CA ALA A 248 -18.69 -11.00 0.28
C ALA A 248 -17.77 -11.81 -0.65
N ALA A 249 -17.47 -13.06 -0.31
CA ALA A 249 -16.55 -13.91 -1.07
C ALA A 249 -16.91 -14.04 -2.56
N SER A 250 -18.19 -14.21 -2.89
CA SER A 250 -18.66 -14.29 -4.28
C SER A 250 -18.45 -12.98 -5.05
N ALA A 251 -18.61 -11.83 -4.39
CA ALA A 251 -18.36 -10.52 -4.99
C ALA A 251 -16.86 -10.26 -5.17
N LEU A 252 -16.00 -10.76 -4.28
CA LEU A 252 -14.54 -10.62 -4.42
C LEU A 252 -14.01 -11.26 -5.70
N ASP A 253 -14.49 -12.45 -6.06
CA ASP A 253 -14.03 -13.12 -7.28
C ASP A 253 -14.47 -12.37 -8.55
N GLN A 254 -15.67 -11.76 -8.52
CA GLN A 254 -16.14 -10.90 -9.61
C GLN A 254 -15.30 -9.63 -9.73
N LEU A 255 -15.02 -8.97 -8.61
CA LEU A 255 -14.14 -7.80 -8.56
C LEU A 255 -12.73 -8.16 -9.05
N ALA A 256 -12.21 -9.31 -8.65
CA ALA A 256 -10.90 -9.77 -9.07
C ALA A 256 -10.82 -10.03 -10.58
N ALA A 257 -11.83 -10.67 -11.17
CA ALA A 257 -11.87 -10.93 -12.59
C ALA A 257 -11.88 -9.64 -13.44
N GLN A 258 -12.45 -8.56 -12.91
CA GLN A 258 -12.56 -7.29 -13.64
C GLN A 258 -11.37 -6.36 -13.40
N PHE A 259 -10.87 -6.29 -12.16
CA PHE A 259 -9.98 -5.21 -11.73
C PHE A 259 -8.56 -5.65 -11.35
N PHE A 260 -8.34 -6.94 -11.02
CA PHE A 260 -7.09 -7.40 -10.43
C PHE A 260 -6.19 -8.12 -11.41
#